data_AF-A0A536J5M3-F1
#
_entry.id   AF-A0A536J5M3-F1
#
_cell.length_a   1.000
_cell.length_b   1.000
_cell.length_c   1.000
_cell.angle_alpha   90.00
_cell.angle_beta   90.00
_cell.angle_gamma   90.00
#
_symmetry.space_group_name_H-M   'P 1'
#
loop_
_entity.id
_entity.type
_entity.pdbx_description
1 polymer ?
#
loop_
_entity_poly.entity_id
_entity_poly.type
_entity_poly.pdbx_seq_one_letter_code
_entity_poly.pdbx_strand_id
1 'polypeptide(L)'
;YLAATYLTVETEGTPLESDFRRRAAAAGLVAGAAAIASLLVAPFAAPSLAGSLFGRGLPLLILALVNGPIALVAVWRSRPRIARFAVALQVTFVLWAWAVGQWPHLVPPDMTIADAAAPDATLTALLVVIGIGMLLLLPSLWLLFRVFKARNPAAIY
;
A
#
# COMPACT_ATOMS: atom_id res chain seq x y z
N TYR A 1 7.86 6.23 3.49
CA TYR A 1 8.54 5.00 3.01
C TYR A 1 8.31 4.79 1.52
N LEU A 2 7.06 4.63 1.05
CA LEU A 2 6.73 4.34 -0.36
C LEU A 2 7.37 5.30 -1.38
N ALA A 3 7.23 6.62 -1.20
CA ALA A 3 7.85 7.60 -2.09
C ALA A 3 9.38 7.47 -2.15
N ALA A 4 10.06 7.33 -1.00
CA ALA A 4 11.51 7.15 -0.95
C ALA A 4 11.96 5.85 -1.63
N THR A 5 11.23 4.74 -1.45
CA THR A 5 11.50 3.48 -2.16
C THR A 5 11.28 3.60 -3.67
N TYR A 6 10.28 4.35 -4.11
CA TYR A 6 10.10 4.62 -5.54
C TYR A 6 11.26 5.45 -6.10
N LEU A 7 11.68 6.50 -5.37
CA LEU A 7 12.81 7.33 -5.78
C LEU A 7 14.12 6.56 -5.83
N THR A 8 14.35 5.56 -4.97
CA THR A 8 15.54 4.69 -5.10
C THR A 8 15.64 3.96 -6.44
N VAL A 9 14.51 3.62 -7.07
CA VAL A 9 14.51 3.03 -8.41
C VAL A 9 14.86 4.06 -9.48
N GLU A 10 14.34 5.28 -9.33
CA GLU A 10 14.57 6.36 -10.31
C GLU A 10 15.99 6.92 -10.24
N THR A 11 16.66 6.80 -9.10
CA THR A 11 18.04 7.27 -8.89
C THR A 11 19.10 6.17 -9.03
N GLU A 12 18.74 4.97 -9.50
CA GLU A 12 19.67 3.83 -9.64
C GLU A 12 20.87 4.22 -10.52
N GLY A 13 22.09 4.05 -9.99
CA GLY A 13 23.33 4.44 -10.66
C GLY A 13 23.73 5.91 -10.53
N THR A 14 22.94 6.73 -9.82
CA THR A 14 23.28 8.13 -9.53
C THR A 14 23.81 8.30 -8.09
N PRO A 15 24.55 9.38 -7.77
CA PRO A 15 25.03 9.64 -6.41
C PRO A 15 23.90 9.73 -5.34
N LEU A 16 22.68 10.09 -5.77
CA LEU A 16 21.51 10.26 -4.91
C LEU A 16 20.88 8.94 -4.45
N GLU A 17 21.22 7.81 -5.07
CA GLU A 17 20.66 6.50 -4.72
C GLU A 17 20.85 6.18 -3.23
N SER A 18 22.05 6.46 -2.71
CA SER A 18 22.43 6.18 -1.33
C SER A 18 21.59 6.97 -0.32
N ASP A 19 21.27 8.23 -0.63
CA ASP A 19 20.45 9.10 0.23
C ASP A 19 19.00 8.62 0.26
N PHE A 20 18.39 8.36 -0.91
CA PHE A 20 17.04 7.83 -0.96
C PHE A 20 16.92 6.44 -0.33
N ARG A 21 17.96 5.60 -0.44
CA ARG A 21 18.00 4.28 0.21
C ARG A 21 17.99 4.42 1.73
N ARG A 22 18.80 5.33 2.28
CA ARG A 22 18.81 5.60 3.72
C ARG A 22 17.47 6.15 4.20
N ARG A 23 16.88 7.09 3.45
CA ARG A 23 15.54 7.65 3.76
C ARG A 23 14.45 6.59 3.66
N ALA A 24 14.51 5.68 2.68
CA ALA A 24 13.60 4.56 2.57
C ALA A 24 13.74 3.62 3.78
N ALA A 25 14.95 3.20 4.14
CA ALA A 25 15.17 2.35 5.30
C ALA A 25 14.67 2.99 6.61
N ALA A 26 15.05 4.25 6.87
CA ALA A 26 14.63 4.97 8.07
C ALA A 26 13.10 5.14 8.13
N ALA A 27 12.47 5.59 7.04
CA ALA A 27 11.02 5.78 7.01
C ALA A 27 10.27 4.44 7.09
N GLY A 28 10.81 3.36 6.53
CA GLY A 28 10.25 2.02 6.63
C GLY A 28 10.33 1.48 8.05
N LEU A 29 11.47 1.66 8.73
CA LEU A 29 11.65 1.29 10.13
C LEU A 29 10.70 2.05 11.05
N VAL A 30 10.62 3.38 10.91
CA VAL A 30 9.72 4.21 11.73
C VAL A 30 8.26 3.81 11.49
N ALA A 31 7.83 3.65 10.24
CA ALA A 31 6.46 3.24 9.92
C ALA A 31 6.17 1.83 10.43
N GLY A 32 7.12 0.89 10.30
CA GLY A 32 6.99 -0.47 10.80
C GLY A 32 6.92 -0.53 12.32
N ALA A 33 7.77 0.21 13.03
CA ALA A 33 7.75 0.31 14.48
C ALA A 33 6.44 0.93 14.98
N ALA A 34 5.98 2.00 14.34
CA ALA A 34 4.68 2.60 14.66
C ALA A 34 3.53 1.62 14.43
N ALA A 35 3.53 0.88 13.30
CA ALA A 35 2.51 -0.11 13.01
C ALA A 35 2.50 -1.26 14.04
N ILE A 36 3.67 -1.77 14.43
CA ILE A 36 3.80 -2.82 15.47
C ILE A 36 3.31 -2.28 16.81
N ALA A 37 3.74 -1.07 17.21
CA ALA A 37 3.29 -0.44 18.44
C ALA A 37 1.77 -0.26 18.46
N SER A 38 1.18 0.22 17.36
CA SER A 38 -0.28 0.33 17.22
C SER A 38 -0.96 -1.03 17.34
N LEU A 39 -0.39 -2.09 16.75
CA LEU A 39 -0.93 -3.45 16.83
C LEU A 39 -0.89 -4.02 18.26
N LEU A 40 0.16 -3.72 19.01
CA LEU A 40 0.30 -4.12 20.42
C LEU A 40 -0.66 -3.36 21.35
N VAL A 41 -0.94 -2.10 21.05
CA VAL A 41 -1.85 -1.24 21.82
C VAL A 41 -3.32 -1.50 21.47
N ALA A 42 -3.60 -1.93 20.23
CA ALA A 42 -4.96 -2.11 19.71
C ALA A 42 -5.89 -2.97 20.59
N PRO A 43 -5.46 -4.11 21.19
CA PRO A 43 -6.31 -4.90 22.09
C PRO A 43 -6.83 -4.13 23.31
N PHE A 44 -6.10 -3.10 23.75
CA PHE A 44 -6.44 -2.31 24.93
C PHE A 44 -7.19 -1.02 24.57
N ALA A 45 -6.80 -0.36 23.48
CA ALA A 45 -7.37 0.91 23.06
C ALA A 45 -8.60 0.77 22.14
N ALA A 46 -8.68 -0.31 21.36
CA ALA A 46 -9.77 -0.60 20.43
C ALA A 46 -10.04 -2.11 20.30
N PRO A 47 -10.58 -2.76 21.35
CA PRO A 47 -10.72 -4.22 21.40
C PRO A 47 -11.55 -4.80 20.25
N SER A 48 -12.59 -4.09 19.82
CA SER A 48 -13.44 -4.49 18.70
C SER A 48 -12.69 -4.52 17.37
N LEU A 49 -11.88 -3.50 17.09
CA LEU A 49 -11.03 -3.43 15.91
C LEU A 49 -9.91 -4.48 15.96
N ALA A 50 -9.30 -4.67 17.13
CA ALA A 50 -8.28 -5.71 17.30
C ALA A 50 -8.85 -7.10 17.03
N GLY A 51 -10.03 -7.42 17.57
CA GLY A 51 -10.70 -8.69 17.32
C GLY A 51 -11.04 -8.91 15.84
N SER A 52 -11.43 -7.85 15.13
CA SER A 52 -11.80 -7.93 13.71
C SER A 52 -10.56 -8.12 12.81
N LEU A 53 -9.47 -7.41 13.12
CA LEU A 53 -8.17 -7.57 12.45
C LEU A 53 -7.52 -8.93 12.73
N PHE A 54 -7.56 -9.43 13.97
CA PHE A 54 -7.01 -10.75 14.33
C PHE A 54 -7.93 -11.92 13.97
N GLY A 55 -9.17 -11.65 13.59
CA GLY A 55 -10.09 -12.63 13.02
C GLY A 55 -9.96 -12.68 11.50
N ARG A 56 -10.86 -11.98 10.81
CA ARG A 56 -10.99 -12.04 9.34
C ARG A 56 -9.83 -11.39 8.60
N GLY A 57 -9.28 -10.31 9.16
CA GLY A 57 -8.14 -9.59 8.58
C GLY A 57 -6.79 -10.31 8.72
N LEU A 58 -6.71 -11.35 9.55
CA LEU A 58 -5.45 -11.94 10.00
C LEU A 58 -4.58 -12.47 8.85
N PRO A 59 -5.10 -13.20 7.84
CA PRO A 59 -4.26 -13.71 6.76
C PRO A 59 -3.55 -12.58 6.00
N LEU A 60 -4.26 -11.49 5.71
CA LEU A 60 -3.71 -10.33 5.02
C LEU A 60 -2.76 -9.53 5.90
N LEU A 61 -3.05 -9.45 7.21
CA LEU A 61 -2.15 -8.85 8.18
C LEU A 61 -0.81 -9.61 8.25
N ILE A 62 -0.84 -10.94 8.27
CA ILE A 62 0.37 -11.77 8.24
C ILE A 62 1.15 -11.52 6.95
N LEU A 63 0.48 -11.50 5.79
CA LEU A 63 1.14 -11.19 4.52
C LEU A 63 1.78 -9.80 4.53
N ALA A 64 1.11 -8.78 5.09
CA ALA A 64 1.68 -7.46 5.27
C ALA A 64 2.92 -7.47 6.20
N LEU A 65 2.84 -8.16 7.33
CA LEU A 65 3.91 -8.27 8.32
C LEU A 65 5.13 -9.02 7.77
N VAL A 66 4.94 -10.03 6.92
CA VAL A 66 6.03 -10.76 6.25
C VAL A 66 6.64 -9.91 5.14
N ASN A 67 5.81 -9.20 4.39
CA ASN A 67 6.27 -8.42 3.24
C ASN A 67 7.05 -7.14 3.64
N GLY A 68 6.82 -6.61 4.86
CA GLY A 68 7.59 -5.49 5.40
C GLY A 68 9.10 -5.76 5.53
N PRO A 69 9.53 -6.82 6.25
CA PRO A 69 10.91 -7.26 6.29
C PRO A 69 11.49 -7.56 4.91
N ILE A 70 10.72 -8.19 4.02
CA ILE A 70 11.16 -8.45 2.63
C ILE A 70 11.49 -7.14 1.93
N ALA A 71 10.61 -6.14 2.03
CA ALA A 71 10.83 -4.82 1.46
C ALA A 71 12.05 -4.12 2.08
N LEU A 72 12.22 -4.18 3.41
CA LEU A 72 13.35 -3.57 4.10
C LEU A 72 14.69 -4.23 3.71
N VAL A 73 14.74 -5.57 3.66
CA VAL A 73 15.91 -6.32 3.22
C VAL A 73 16.20 -6.05 1.75
N ALA A 74 15.19 -5.92 0.89
CA ALA A 74 15.37 -5.57 -0.52
C ALA A 74 15.94 -4.16 -0.71
N VAL A 75 15.49 -3.19 0.10
CA VAL A 75 16.08 -1.83 0.15
C VAL A 75 17.53 -1.91 0.61
N TRP A 76 17.84 -2.72 1.63
CA TRP A 76 19.19 -2.82 2.18
C TRP A 76 20.18 -3.55 1.26
N ARG A 77 19.73 -4.58 0.52
CA ARG A 77 20.52 -5.35 -0.45
C ARG A 77 20.63 -4.68 -1.83
N SER A 78 20.27 -3.40 -1.95
CA SER A 78 20.33 -2.63 -3.20
C SER A 78 19.58 -3.32 -4.36
N ARG A 79 18.38 -3.85 -4.11
CA ARG A 79 17.49 -4.40 -5.14
C ARG A 79 16.23 -3.53 -5.29
N PRO A 80 16.34 -2.34 -5.92
CA PRO A 80 15.31 -1.30 -5.86
C PRO A 80 14.00 -1.74 -6.51
N ARG A 81 14.05 -2.55 -7.57
CA ARG A 81 12.83 -3.07 -8.24
C ARG A 81 12.04 -4.03 -7.35
N ILE A 82 12.72 -4.94 -6.66
CA ILE A 82 12.08 -5.88 -5.71
C ILE A 82 11.49 -5.09 -4.54
N ALA A 83 12.25 -4.13 -4.02
CA ALA A 83 11.76 -3.25 -2.96
C ALA A 83 10.48 -2.51 -3.37
N ARG A 84 10.41 -1.96 -4.58
CA ARG A 84 9.22 -1.28 -5.09
C ARG A 84 7.98 -2.17 -5.10
N PHE A 85 8.10 -3.40 -5.62
CA PHE A 85 6.98 -4.35 -5.63
C PHE A 85 6.59 -4.78 -4.22
N ALA A 86 7.56 -5.09 -3.36
CA ALA A 86 7.31 -5.48 -1.99
C ALA A 86 6.59 -4.38 -1.21
N VAL A 87 7.04 -3.12 -1.27
CA VAL A 87 6.36 -2.01 -0.58
C VAL A 87 4.94 -1.78 -1.11
N ALA A 88 4.73 -1.87 -2.44
CA ALA A 88 3.41 -1.72 -3.01
C ALA A 88 2.45 -2.81 -2.50
N LEU A 89 2.87 -4.07 -2.54
CA LEU A 89 2.10 -5.19 -2.01
C LEU A 89 1.84 -5.07 -0.51
N GLN A 90 2.82 -4.60 0.27
CA GLN A 90 2.68 -4.43 1.71
C GLN A 90 1.57 -3.44 2.03
N VAL A 91 1.57 -2.27 1.38
CA VAL A 91 0.51 -1.26 1.59
C VAL A 91 -0.84 -1.80 1.16
N THR A 92 -0.92 -2.51 0.03
CA THR A 92 -2.16 -3.17 -0.41
C THR A 92 -2.67 -4.14 0.65
N PHE A 93 -1.83 -5.03 1.18
CA PHE A 93 -2.25 -5.98 2.21
C PHE A 93 -2.68 -5.32 3.51
N VAL A 94 -2.02 -4.24 3.95
CA VAL A 94 -2.44 -3.48 5.14
C VAL A 94 -3.85 -2.92 4.95
N LEU A 95 -4.11 -2.27 3.80
CA LEU A 95 -5.43 -1.69 3.50
C LEU A 95 -6.52 -2.76 3.40
N TRP A 96 -6.21 -3.89 2.77
CA TRP A 96 -7.15 -5.00 2.62
C TRP A 96 -7.39 -5.75 3.94
N ALA A 97 -6.38 -5.91 4.80
CA ALA A 97 -6.53 -6.51 6.12
C ALA A 97 -7.55 -5.73 6.96
N TRP A 98 -7.48 -4.40 6.91
CA TRP A 98 -8.45 -3.51 7.54
C TRP A 98 -9.85 -3.64 6.91
N ALA A 99 -9.95 -3.51 5.59
CA ALA A 99 -11.24 -3.57 4.89
C ALA A 99 -11.98 -4.90 5.13
N VAL A 100 -11.26 -6.02 5.07
CA VAL A 100 -11.81 -7.36 5.34
C VAL A 100 -12.09 -7.56 6.83
N GLY A 101 -11.23 -7.02 7.69
CA GLY A 101 -11.39 -7.08 9.14
C GLY A 101 -12.71 -6.46 9.58
N GLN A 102 -13.03 -5.25 9.09
CA GLN A 102 -14.25 -4.54 9.52
C GLN A 102 -15.54 -5.00 8.84
N TRP A 103 -15.46 -5.81 7.77
CA TRP A 103 -16.65 -6.34 7.09
C TRP A 103 -17.60 -7.03 8.09
N PRO A 104 -18.93 -6.80 8.07
CA PRO A 104 -19.72 -6.06 7.07
C PRO A 104 -19.95 -4.57 7.41
N HIS A 105 -19.23 -4.02 8.39
CA HIS A 105 -19.46 -2.66 8.88
C HIS A 105 -18.67 -1.64 8.08
N LEU A 106 -19.30 -0.50 7.81
CA LEU A 106 -18.62 0.69 7.28
C LEU A 106 -18.09 1.56 8.42
N VAL A 107 -18.92 1.75 9.46
CA VAL A 107 -18.53 2.37 10.74
C VAL A 107 -19.03 1.46 11.88
N PRO A 108 -18.16 0.65 12.48
CA PRO A 108 -18.55 -0.23 13.57
C PRO A 108 -18.95 0.55 14.83
N PRO A 109 -19.89 0.04 15.65
CA PRO A 109 -20.72 -1.14 15.40
C PRO A 109 -22.03 -0.82 14.64
N ASP A 110 -22.41 0.44 14.53
CA ASP A 110 -23.81 0.82 14.26
C ASP A 110 -24.19 0.88 12.79
N MET A 111 -23.21 0.98 11.87
CA MET A 111 -23.50 1.21 10.44
C MET A 111 -22.87 0.14 9.55
N THR A 112 -23.72 -0.67 8.91
CA THR A 112 -23.27 -1.66 7.94
C THR A 112 -23.12 -1.08 6.53
N ILE A 113 -22.37 -1.76 5.68
CA ILE A 113 -22.24 -1.41 4.26
C ILE A 113 -23.60 -1.48 3.55
N ALA A 114 -24.47 -2.42 3.96
CA ALA A 114 -25.81 -2.56 3.40
C ALA A 114 -26.73 -1.42 3.83
N ASP A 115 -26.66 -1.00 5.10
CA ASP A 115 -27.47 0.12 5.62
C ASP A 115 -27.06 1.46 5.01
N ALA A 116 -25.77 1.63 4.74
CA ALA A 116 -25.21 2.84 4.12
C ALA A 116 -25.28 2.82 2.57
N ALA A 117 -25.82 1.75 1.97
CA ALA A 117 -25.85 1.60 0.52
C ALA A 117 -26.82 2.61 -0.12
N ALA A 118 -26.37 3.25 -1.21
CA ALA A 118 -27.25 4.03 -2.06
C ALA A 118 -28.22 3.12 -2.84
N PRO A 119 -29.32 3.65 -3.42
CA PRO A 119 -30.21 2.87 -4.27
C PRO A 119 -29.46 2.16 -5.41
N ASP A 120 -29.91 0.96 -5.78
CA ASP A 120 -29.24 0.08 -6.76
C ASP A 120 -28.93 0.76 -8.09
N ALA A 121 -29.82 1.64 -8.56
CA ALA A 121 -29.63 2.41 -9.79
C ALA A 121 -28.39 3.34 -9.68
N THR A 122 -28.20 4.00 -8.54
CA THR A 122 -27.06 4.87 -8.28
C THR A 122 -25.76 4.07 -8.17
N LEU A 123 -25.79 2.93 -7.46
CA LEU A 123 -24.62 2.04 -7.35
C LEU A 123 -24.22 1.49 -8.72
N THR A 124 -25.19 1.08 -9.54
CA THR A 124 -24.93 0.58 -10.89
C THR A 124 -24.29 1.67 -11.77
N ALA A 125 -24.84 2.89 -11.75
CA ALA A 125 -24.27 4.03 -12.47
C ALA A 125 -22.84 4.35 -11.99
N LEU A 126 -22.61 4.34 -10.67
CA LEU A 126 -21.28 4.57 -10.10
C LEU A 126 -20.28 3.50 -10.55
N LEU A 127 -20.66 2.23 -10.54
CA LEU A 127 -19.81 1.12 -11.01
C LEU A 127 -19.46 1.27 -12.50
N VAL A 128 -20.42 1.67 -13.34
CA VAL A 128 -20.16 1.94 -14.76
C VAL A 128 -19.18 3.10 -14.93
N VAL A 129 -19.37 4.21 -14.21
CA VAL A 129 -18.48 5.37 -14.27
C VAL A 129 -17.07 5.02 -13.79
N ILE A 130 -16.93 4.28 -12.69
CA ILE A 130 -15.63 3.79 -12.21
C ILE A 130 -14.99 2.86 -13.25
N GLY A 131 -15.76 1.94 -13.84
CA GLY A 131 -15.27 1.02 -14.87
C GLY A 131 -14.72 1.76 -16.09
N ILE A 132 -15.49 2.70 -16.65
CA ILE A 132 -15.06 3.54 -17.78
C ILE A 132 -13.85 4.40 -17.37
N GLY A 133 -13.89 4.99 -16.18
CA GLY A 133 -12.79 5.79 -15.64
C GLY A 133 -11.50 5.00 -15.53
N MET A 134 -11.53 3.76 -15.03
CA MET A 134 -10.38 2.87 -14.99
C MET A 134 -9.89 2.48 -16.39
N LEU A 135 -10.81 2.24 -17.33
CA LEU A 135 -10.47 1.92 -18.72
C LEU A 135 -9.76 3.09 -19.42
N LEU A 136 -9.99 4.34 -18.98
CA LEU A 136 -9.25 5.51 -19.44
C LEU A 136 -7.95 5.73 -18.66
N LEU A 137 -8.02 5.62 -17.33
CA LEU A 137 -6.93 5.96 -16.42
C LEU A 137 -5.77 4.97 -16.48
N LEU A 138 -6.05 3.66 -16.53
CA LEU A 138 -4.99 2.64 -16.56
C LEU A 138 -4.13 2.72 -17.84
N PRO A 139 -4.71 2.82 -19.06
CA PRO A 139 -3.91 3.01 -20.27
C PRO A 139 -3.15 4.34 -20.28
N SER A 140 -3.75 5.41 -19.74
CA SER A 140 -3.10 6.72 -19.66
C SER A 140 -1.86 6.69 -18.76
N LEU A 141 -1.97 6.06 -17.58
CA LEU A 141 -0.82 5.86 -16.68
C LEU A 141 0.22 4.93 -17.30
N TRP A 142 -0.21 3.88 -18.00
CA TRP A 142 0.70 2.99 -18.69
C TRP A 142 1.48 3.72 -19.79
N LEU A 143 0.79 4.53 -20.61
CA LEU A 143 1.43 5.35 -21.64
C LEU A 143 2.38 6.37 -21.01
N LEU A 144 1.97 7.05 -19.93
CA LEU A 144 2.80 7.97 -19.18
C LEU A 144 4.10 7.30 -18.72
N PHE A 145 3.99 6.16 -18.02
CA PHE A 145 5.18 5.45 -17.55
C PHE A 145 6.01 4.88 -18.69
N ARG A 146 5.38 4.41 -19.77
CA ARG A 146 6.10 3.92 -20.95
C ARG A 146 6.90 5.03 -21.63
N VAL A 147 6.32 6.20 -21.85
CA VAL A 147 6.98 7.31 -22.54
C VAL A 147 8.10 7.90 -21.69
N PHE A 148 7.83 8.17 -20.41
CA PHE A 148 8.81 8.85 -19.55
C PHE A 148 9.85 7.90 -18.93
N LYS A 149 9.58 6.59 -18.82
CA LYS A 149 10.55 5.64 -18.24
C LYS A 149 11.27 4.75 -19.26
N ALA A 150 10.84 4.69 -20.53
CA ALA A 150 11.55 3.93 -21.57
C ALA A 150 12.82 4.63 -22.08
N ARG A 151 12.95 5.94 -21.89
CA ARG A 151 14.17 6.70 -22.17
C ARG A 151 14.63 7.32 -20.86
N ASN A 152 15.54 6.67 -20.14
CA ASN A 152 16.16 7.26 -18.96
C ASN A 152 17.24 8.26 -19.42
N PRO A 153 16.99 9.59 -19.41
CA PRO A 153 17.95 10.59 -19.92
C PRO A 153 19.16 10.72 -18.99
N ALA A 154 19.04 10.24 -17.75
CA ALA A 154 20.11 10.21 -16.76
C ALA A 154 21.17 9.14 -17.04
N ALA A 155 20.96 8.22 -18.01
CA ALA A 155 21.97 7.24 -18.41
C ALA A 155 23.02 7.82 -19.38
N ILE A 156 22.91 9.10 -19.75
CA ILE A 156 23.76 9.76 -20.77
C ILE A 156 24.79 10.73 -20.14
N TYR A 157 24.80 10.91 -18.81
CA TYR A 157 25.75 11.80 -18.13
C TYR A 157 26.54 11.08 -17.04
#